data_AF-A0A2L2NIG0-F1
#
_entry.id   AF-A0A2L2NIG0-F1
#
_cell.length_a   1.000
_cell.length_b   1.000
_cell.length_c   1.000
_cell.angle_alpha   90.00
_cell.angle_beta   90.00
_cell.angle_gamma   90.00
#
_symmetry.space_group_name_H-M   'P 1'
#
loop_
_entity.id
_entity.type
_entity.pdbx_description
1 polymer ?
#
loop_
_entity_poly.entity_id
_entity_poly.type
_entity_poly.pdbx_seq_one_letter_code
_entity_poly.pdbx_strand_id
1 'polypeptide(L)' 'MSSDGNDFAFPIHPDVSINNCGLTKREFFASQILAGIVSKTDKIPSSAIKDAVRLADNLINQLNETPPNTSKEKFQLPGT' A
#
# COMPACT_ATOMS: atom_id res chain seq x y z
N MET A 1 -4.28 -11.73 0.06
CA MET A 1 -2.94 -11.11 0.16
C MET A 1 -2.62 -10.98 1.64
N SER A 2 -1.39 -11.29 2.05
CA SER A 2 -0.99 -11.16 3.45
C SER A 2 -1.00 -9.69 3.88
N SER A 3 -1.20 -9.46 5.17
CA SER A 3 -1.35 -8.18 5.84
C SER A 3 -0.04 -7.59 6.37
N ASP A 4 1.06 -8.35 6.29
CA ASP A 4 2.35 -7.90 6.83
C ASP A 4 2.96 -6.79 5.97
N GLY A 5 3.41 -5.71 6.61
CA GLY A 5 4.06 -4.58 5.95
C GLY A 5 5.45 -4.91 5.37
N ASN A 6 6.09 -5.97 5.87
CA ASN A 6 7.40 -6.44 5.41
C ASN A 6 7.31 -7.44 4.25
N ASP A 7 6.11 -7.90 3.90
CA ASP A 7 5.94 -8.68 2.67
C ASP A 7 6.18 -7.82 1.44
N PHE A 8 6.48 -8.47 0.32
CA PHE A 8 6.53 -7.82 -0.99
C PHE A 8 5.18 -7.20 -1.38
N ALA A 9 5.25 -5.99 -1.93
CA ALA A 9 4.08 -5.28 -2.47
C ALA A 9 3.49 -5.99 -3.70
N PHE A 10 4.35 -6.65 -4.48
CA PHE A 10 3.97 -7.41 -5.66
C PHE A 10 4.44 -8.86 -5.46
N PRO A 11 3.54 -9.79 -5.17
CA PRO A 11 3.91 -11.19 -5.00
C PRO A 11 4.48 -11.72 -6.33
N ILE A 12 5.72 -12.20 -6.28
CA ILE A 12 6.39 -12.80 -7.43
C ILE A 12 5.73 -14.16 -7.70
N HIS A 13 5.35 -14.42 -8.95
CA HIS A 13 4.83 -15.72 -9.37
C HIS A 13 5.83 -16.83 -8.97
N PRO A 14 5.37 -18.02 -8.50
CA PRO A 14 6.25 -19.05 -7.95
C PRO A 14 7.34 -19.55 -8.90
N ASP A 15 7.20 -19.31 -10.21
CA ASP A 15 8.15 -19.72 -11.25
C ASP A 15 9.26 -18.70 -11.54
N VAL A 16 9.26 -17.53 -10.89
CA VAL A 16 10.27 -16.50 -11.14
C VAL A 16 11.22 -16.41 -9.95
N SER A 17 12.39 -17.03 -10.08
CA SER A 17 13.52 -16.86 -9.16
C SER A 17 14.10 -15.46 -9.34
N ILE A 18 13.50 -14.47 -8.68
CA ILE A 18 14.07 -13.13 -8.56
C ILE A 18 14.66 -13.02 -7.16
N ASN A 19 15.98 -12.97 -7.07
CA ASN A 19 16.75 -12.86 -5.84
C ASN A 19 16.31 -11.65 -4.99
N ASN A 20 15.35 -11.75 -4.08
CA ASN A 20 14.97 -10.70 -3.11
C ASN A 20 14.88 -9.26 -3.68
N CYS A 21 14.55 -9.11 -4.96
CA CYS A 21 14.47 -7.81 -5.62
C CYS A 21 13.01 -7.38 -5.65
N GLY A 22 12.57 -6.63 -4.65
CA GLY A 22 11.21 -6.11 -4.61
C GLY A 22 11.00 -5.15 -3.44
N LEU A 23 10.17 -4.15 -3.65
CA LEU A 23 9.73 -3.26 -2.57
C LEU A 23 8.80 -4.03 -1.64
N THR A 24 9.02 -3.88 -0.35
CA THR A 24 8.03 -4.26 0.67
C THR A 24 6.78 -3.37 0.55
N LYS A 25 5.65 -3.82 1.10
CA LYS A 25 4.42 -3.00 1.15
C LYS A 25 4.67 -1.65 1.82
N ARG A 26 5.43 -1.64 2.92
CA ARG A 26 5.84 -0.41 3.61
C ARG A 26 6.60 0.53 2.68
N GLU A 27 7.63 0.04 2.00
CA GLU A 27 8.45 0.86 1.09
C GLU A 27 7.65 1.36 -0.10
N PHE A 28 6.79 0.51 -0.66
CA PHE A 28 5.91 0.89 -1.75
C PHE A 28 4.96 2.02 -1.32
N PHE A 29 4.23 1.87 -0.21
CA PHE A 29 3.32 2.93 0.25
C PHE A 29 4.08 4.20 0.66
N ALA A 30 5.21 4.08 1.34
CA ALA A 30 6.04 5.23 1.71
C ALA A 30 6.50 5.99 0.46
N SER A 31 6.90 5.29 -0.61
CA SER A 31 7.30 5.93 -1.87
C SER A 31 6.17 6.71 -2.53
N GLN A 32 4.95 6.17 -2.54
CA GLN A 32 3.77 6.81 -3.12
C GLN A 32 3.34 8.04 -2.31
N ILE A 33 3.38 7.94 -0.98
CA ILE A 33 3.08 9.06 -0.09
C ILE A 33 4.12 10.16 -0.25
N LEU A 34 5.41 9.80 -0.29
CA LEU A 34 6.49 10.76 -0.49
C LEU A 34 6.37 11.46 -1.84
N ALA A 35 6.08 10.73 -2.92
CA ALA A 35 5.82 11.32 -4.23
C ALA A 35 4.67 12.35 -4.17
N GLY A 36 3.59 12.03 -3.46
CA GLY A 36 2.47 12.95 -3.23
C GLY A 36 2.88 14.21 -2.44
N ILE A 37 3.70 14.07 -1.39
CA ILE A 37 4.21 15.20 -0.59
C ILE A 37 5.12 16.09 -1.44
N VAL A 38 6.07 15.49 -2.16
CA VAL A 38 7.05 16.21 -2.99
C VAL A 38 6.38 16.91 -4.16
N SER A 39 5.33 16.33 -4.74
CA SER A 39 4.58 16.97 -5.83
C SER A 39 3.94 18.32 -5.46
N LYS A 40 3.82 18.61 -4.16
CA LYS A 40 3.19 19.83 -3.63
C LYS A 40 4.20 20.83 -3.08
N THR A 41 5.51 20.56 -3.16
CA THR A 41 6.51 21.40 -2.50
C THR A 41 7.84 21.43 -3.25
N ASP A 42 8.43 22.62 -3.39
CA ASP A 42 9.74 22.80 -4.05
C ASP A 42 10.92 22.38 -3.17
N LYS A 43 10.70 22.21 -1.86
CA LYS A 43 11.74 21.81 -0.89
C LYS A 43 11.23 20.67 -0.03
N ILE A 44 11.84 19.50 -0.17
CA ILE A 44 11.49 18.33 0.64
C ILE A 44 11.97 18.58 2.07
N PRO A 45 11.08 18.79 3.05
CA PRO A 45 11.52 18.90 4.43
C PRO A 45 12.07 17.53 4.87
N SER A 46 13.15 17.53 5.65
CA SER A 46 13.76 16.29 6.15
C SER A 46 12.79 15.42 6.98
N SER A 47 11.71 16.03 7.49
CA SER A 47 10.61 15.32 8.15
C SER A 47 9.71 14.54 7.18
N ALA A 48 9.60 14.94 5.90
CA ALA A 48 8.68 14.33 4.93
C ALA A 48 8.96 12.83 4.72
N ILE A 49 10.23 12.43 4.74
CA ILE A 49 10.61 11.02 4.61
C ILE A 49 10.11 10.23 5.82
N LYS A 50 10.31 10.75 7.04
CA LYS A 50 9.82 10.11 8.28
C LYS A 50 8.29 10.07 8.32
N ASP A 51 7.65 11.14 7.87
CA ASP A 51 6.19 11.22 7.80
C ASP A 51 5.62 10.22 6.80
N ALA A 52 6.26 10.05 5.64
CA ALA A 52 5.83 9.09 4.63
C ALA A 52 5.88 7.63 5.15
N VAL A 53 6.96 7.26 5.86
CA VAL A 53 7.06 5.92 6.47
C VAL A 53 6.01 5.72 7.54
N ARG A 54 5.82 6.69 8.43
CA ARG A 54 4.79 6.62 9.49
C ARG A 54 3.37 6.52 8.91
N LEU A 55 3.07 7.28 7.87
CA LEU A 55 1.78 7.22 7.19
C LEU A 55 1.57 5.88 6.48
N ALA A 56 2.63 5.28 5.91
CA ALA A 56 2.57 3.94 5.34
C ALA A 56 2.24 2.88 6.39
N ASP A 57 2.89 2.92 7.56
CA ASP A 57 2.58 2.00 8.67
C ASP A 57 1.13 2.15 9.15
N ASN A 58 0.66 3.40 9.31
CA ASN A 58 -0.74 3.67 9.70
C ASN A 58 -1.73 3.12 8.67
N LEU A 59 -1.44 3.29 7.38
CA LEU A 59 -2.29 2.78 6.30
C LEU A 59 -2.34 1.26 6.32
N ILE A 60 -1.19 0.59 6.46
CA ILE A 60 -1.13 -0.87 6.57
C ILE A 60 -1.97 -1.36 7.76
N ASN A 61 -1.84 -0.72 8.92
CA ASN A 61 -2.62 -1.08 10.10
C ASN A 61 -4.13 -0.92 9.84
N GLN A 62 -4.57 0.20 9.27
CA GLN A 62 -5.98 0.43 8.95
C GLN A 62 -6.53 -0.60 7.95
N LEU A 63 -5.75 -0.93 6.91
CA LEU A 63 -6.14 -1.96 5.94
C LEU A 63 -6.26 -3.34 6.56
N ASN A 64 -5.46 -3.63 7.60
CA ASN A 64 -5.51 -4.88 8.33
C ASN A 64 -6.64 -4.94 9.36
N GLU A 65 -7.02 -3.79 9.92
CA GLU A 65 -8.15 -3.66 10.84
C GLU A 65 -9.50 -3.67 10.12
N THR A 66 -9.53 -3.30 8.83
CA THR A 66 -10.75 -3.30 8.03
C THR A 66 -11.14 -4.74 7.67
N PRO A 67 -12.26 -5.29 8.18
CA PRO A 67 -12.69 -6.63 7.81
C PRO A 67 -13.05 -6.68 6.31
N PRO A 68 -12.85 -7.80 5.61
CA PRO A 68 -13.12 -7.95 4.17
C PRO A 68 -14.62 -8.04 3.85
N ASN A 69 -15.45 -7.15 4.38
CA ASN A 69 -16.90 -7.13 4.15
C ASN A 69 -17.42 -5.69 3.97
N THR A 70 -17.34 -5.18 2.74
CA THR A 70 -18.29 -4.18 2.21
C THR A 70 -18.27 -4.15 0.68
N SER A 71 -18.27 -5.32 0.05
CA SER A 71 -18.57 -5.46 -1.39
C SER A 71 -19.34 -6.75 -1.66
N LYS A 72 -20.45 -6.92 -0.92
CA LYS A 72 -21.57 -7.75 -1.36
C LYS A 72 -22.81 -6.87 -1.47
N GLU A 73 -22.71 -5.72 -2.14
CA GLU A 73 -23.91 -5.16 -2.75
C GLU A 73 -24.30 -6.10 -3.88
N LYS A 74 -25.36 -6.88 -3.63
CA LYS A 74 -26.05 -7.64 -4.67
C LYS A 74 -26.40 -6.66 -5.78
N PHE A 75 -25.76 -6.80 -6.92
CA PHE A 75 -26.23 -6.18 -8.15
C PHE A 75 -27.55 -6.87 -8.52
N GLN A 76 -28.66 -6.35 -7.97
CA GLN A 76 -29.99 -6.76 -8.33
C GLN A 76 -30.29 -6.08 -9.68
N LEU A 77 -30.12 -6.82 -10.77
CA LEU A 77 -30.61 -6.38 -12.08
C LEU A 77 -32.11 -6.10 -11.95
N PRO A 78 -32.61 -4.93 -12.37
CA PRO A 78 -34.05 -4.73 -12.47
C PRO A 78 -34.58 -5.73 -13.51
N GLY A 79 -35.48 -6.61 -13.07
CA GLY A 79 -36.14 -7.56 -13.95
C GLY A 79 -36.88 -6.81 -15.06
N THR A 80 -36.63 -7.24 -16.28
CA THR A 80 -37.43 -6.95 -17.48
C THR A 80 -38.80 -7.63 -17.40
#